data_AF-A0A2V7ZDI7-F1
#
_entry.id   AF-A0A2V7ZDI7-F1
#
_cell.length_a   1.000
_cell.length_b   1.000
_cell.length_c   1.000
_cell.angle_alpha   90.00
_cell.angle_beta   90.00
_cell.angle_gamma   90.00
#
_symmetry.space_group_name_H-M   'P 1'
#
loop_
_entity.id
_entity.type
_entity.pdbx_description
1 polymer ?
#
loop_
_entity_poly.entity_id
_entity_poly.type
_entity_poly.pdbx_seq_one_letter_code
_entity_poly.pdbx_strand_id
1 'polypeptide(L)'
;MLAFGTGIALLPERAYSFALAKLPAEAATTAVVLLMGLLLSGVSLKAQQHQVDPNVAVTPSKNALEEQLRGEMGCVCGTCAHEALTKCTCGTAQQMRSQLRAQIDQGKGHDEIIQAFIGIYGGQQFLQAPIDKGFNRVAWLFPYLLGATGVFAIGFAAIKWSHHSAAAPPEMSATLDDPALEERLNDELRDLD
;
A
#
# COMPACT_ATOMS: atom_id res chain seq x y z
N MET A 1 -9.08 -5.50 4.62
CA MET A 1 -9.39 -6.85 4.11
C MET A 1 -10.33 -7.60 5.05
N LEU A 2 -11.55 -7.10 5.28
CA LEU A 2 -12.58 -7.78 6.09
C LEU A 2 -13.91 -7.96 5.32
N ALA A 3 -14.02 -7.40 4.11
CA ALA A 3 -15.26 -7.40 3.33
C ALA A 3 -15.43 -8.59 2.38
N PHE A 4 -14.42 -9.45 2.21
CA PHE A 4 -14.52 -10.64 1.36
C PHE A 4 -15.00 -11.89 2.11
N GLY A 5 -15.01 -11.88 3.45
CA GLY A 5 -15.39 -13.05 4.27
C GLY A 5 -16.90 -13.26 4.40
N THR A 6 -17.69 -12.19 4.32
CA THR A 6 -19.15 -12.26 4.48
C THR A 6 -19.90 -12.72 3.22
N GLY A 7 -19.24 -12.73 2.06
CA GLY A 7 -19.83 -13.23 0.81
C GLY A 7 -19.97 -14.75 0.78
N ILE A 8 -19.10 -15.50 1.47
CA ILE A 8 -19.09 -16.96 1.46
C ILE A 8 -20.16 -17.54 2.41
N ALA A 9 -20.52 -16.81 3.47
CA ALA A 9 -21.51 -17.25 4.45
C ALA A 9 -22.98 -17.14 3.98
N LEU A 10 -23.24 -16.41 2.88
CA LEU A 10 -24.60 -16.22 2.34
C LEU A 10 -24.92 -17.06 1.09
N LEU A 11 -24.03 -17.96 0.65
CA LEU A 11 -24.39 -18.85 -0.45
C LEU A 11 -25.43 -19.88 0.02
N PRO A 12 -26.58 -19.97 -0.65
CA PRO A 12 -27.65 -20.88 -0.26
C PRO A 12 -27.18 -22.32 -0.46
N GLU A 13 -27.17 -23.11 0.62
CA GLU A 13 -26.86 -24.56 0.65
C GLU A 13 -27.59 -25.38 -0.43
N ARG A 14 -28.64 -24.80 -0.99
CA ARG A 14 -29.50 -25.36 -2.04
C ARG A 14 -28.81 -25.40 -3.41
N ALA A 15 -27.86 -24.51 -3.68
CA ALA A 15 -27.16 -24.49 -4.97
C ALA A 15 -26.11 -25.61 -5.10
N TYR A 16 -25.51 -26.03 -3.98
CA TYR A 16 -24.46 -27.06 -3.97
C TYR A 16 -25.01 -28.48 -4.13
N SER A 17 -26.26 -28.75 -3.69
CA SER A 17 -26.87 -30.08 -3.82
C SER A 17 -27.23 -30.44 -5.26
N PHE A 18 -27.65 -29.46 -6.08
CA PHE A 18 -28.00 -29.70 -7.49
C PHE A 18 -26.77 -29.87 -8.39
N ALA A 19 -25.63 -29.28 -8.02
CA ALA A 19 -24.38 -29.42 -8.77
C ALA A 19 -23.70 -30.78 -8.53
N LEU A 20 -23.78 -31.31 -7.30
CA LEU A 20 -23.20 -32.61 -6.95
C LEU A 20 -24.05 -33.81 -7.43
N ALA A 21 -25.37 -33.64 -7.58
CA ALA A 21 -26.26 -34.71 -8.04
C ALA A 21 -26.13 -35.04 -9.55
N LYS A 22 -25.41 -34.21 -10.32
CA LYS A 22 -25.30 -34.30 -11.80
C LYS A 22 -23.95 -34.83 -12.28
N LEU A 23 -23.02 -35.13 -11.38
CA LEU A 23 -21.69 -35.64 -11.77
C LEU A 23 -21.73 -37.17 -11.82
N PRO A 24 -21.56 -37.79 -13.00
CA PRO A 24 -21.43 -39.24 -13.08
C PRO A 24 -20.16 -39.66 -12.32
N ALA A 25 -20.27 -40.71 -11.49
CA ALA A 25 -19.22 -41.19 -10.59
C ALA A 25 -17.88 -41.52 -11.29
N GLU A 26 -17.89 -41.67 -12.61
CA GLU A 26 -16.72 -41.94 -13.47
C GLU A 26 -15.91 -40.69 -13.85
N ALA A 27 -16.52 -39.49 -13.81
CA ALA A 27 -15.82 -38.23 -14.14
C ALA A 27 -15.05 -37.65 -12.95
N ALA A 28 -15.39 -38.07 -11.73
CA ALA A 28 -14.74 -37.61 -10.51
C ALA A 28 -13.30 -38.14 -10.39
N THR A 29 -13.02 -39.35 -10.87
CA THR A 29 -11.68 -39.95 -10.74
C THR A 29 -10.69 -39.37 -11.74
N THR A 30 -11.11 -39.13 -12.99
CA THR A 30 -10.22 -38.59 -14.03
C THR A 30 -9.91 -37.11 -13.81
N ALA A 31 -10.90 -36.31 -13.41
CA ALA A 31 -10.69 -34.90 -13.08
C ALA A 31 -9.80 -34.71 -11.84
N VAL A 32 -9.98 -35.54 -10.80
CA VAL A 32 -9.16 -35.50 -9.59
C VAL A 32 -7.73 -35.98 -9.88
N VAL A 33 -7.54 -37.01 -10.71
CA VAL A 33 -6.20 -37.48 -11.10
C VAL A 33 -5.48 -36.46 -11.99
N LEU A 34 -6.18 -35.76 -12.88
CA LEU A 34 -5.61 -34.66 -13.68
C LEU A 34 -5.23 -33.46 -12.81
N LEU A 35 -6.08 -33.06 -11.85
CA LEU A 35 -5.79 -31.98 -10.92
C LEU A 35 -4.63 -32.33 -9.99
N MET A 36 -4.58 -33.56 -9.50
CA MET A 36 -3.47 -34.04 -8.66
C MET A 36 -2.18 -34.18 -9.48
N GLY A 37 -2.25 -34.62 -10.74
CA GLY A 37 -1.12 -34.64 -11.67
C GLY A 37 -0.55 -33.25 -11.98
N LEU A 38 -1.41 -32.24 -12.15
CA LEU A 38 -0.99 -30.84 -12.32
C LEU A 38 -0.37 -30.24 -11.04
N LEU A 39 -0.79 -30.71 -9.87
CA LEU A 39 -0.23 -30.29 -8.57
C LEU A 39 1.11 -30.98 -8.26
N LEU A 40 1.34 -32.18 -8.82
CA LEU A 40 2.57 -32.97 -8.64
C LEU A 40 3.65 -32.72 -9.72
N SER A 41 3.34 -32.00 -10.80
CA SER A 41 4.37 -31.46 -11.71
C SER A 41 5.11 -30.32 -11.01
N GLY A 42 6.03 -30.71 -10.12
CA GLY A 42 6.80 -29.83 -9.27
C GLY A 42 7.43 -28.71 -10.08
N VAL A 43 7.03 -27.48 -9.79
CA VAL A 43 7.81 -26.31 -10.14
C VAL A 43 9.18 -26.53 -9.50
N SER A 44 10.20 -26.78 -10.32
CA SER A 44 11.58 -26.82 -9.83
C SER A 44 11.91 -25.42 -9.33
N LEU A 45 11.68 -25.18 -8.05
CA LEU A 45 12.19 -24.00 -7.36
C LEU A 45 13.71 -24.08 -7.41
N LYS A 46 14.30 -23.40 -8.40
CA LYS A 46 15.72 -23.06 -8.35
C LYS A 46 15.89 -22.14 -7.14
N ALA A 47 16.31 -22.70 -6.01
CA ALA A 47 16.81 -21.92 -4.90
C ALA A 47 18.03 -21.13 -5.41
N GLN A 48 17.84 -19.83 -5.66
CA GLN A 48 18.94 -18.97 -6.06
C GLN A 48 19.77 -18.71 -4.80
N GLN A 49 20.79 -19.54 -4.61
CA GLN A 49 21.63 -19.51 -3.42
C GLN A 49 22.43 -18.20 -3.41
N HIS A 50 22.10 -17.32 -2.46
CA HIS A 50 22.78 -16.04 -2.25
C HIS A 50 24.22 -16.30 -1.79
N GLN A 51 25.19 -16.10 -2.68
CA GLN A 51 26.61 -16.22 -2.37
C GLN A 51 27.09 -14.90 -1.78
N VAL A 52 27.05 -14.80 -0.45
CA VAL A 52 27.70 -13.74 0.31
C VAL A 52 29.19 -14.06 0.39
N ASP A 53 30.04 -13.20 -0.17
CA ASP A 53 31.48 -13.34 -0.02
C ASP A 53 31.90 -12.67 1.31
N PRO A 54 32.36 -13.43 2.32
CA PRO A 54 32.72 -12.88 3.62
C PRO A 54 33.94 -11.95 3.57
N ASN A 55 34.69 -11.92 2.46
CA ASN A 55 35.88 -11.06 2.32
C ASN A 55 35.56 -9.71 1.66
N VAL A 56 34.35 -9.50 1.15
CA VAL A 56 33.95 -8.23 0.52
C VAL A 56 33.48 -7.25 1.59
N ALA A 57 34.42 -6.47 2.11
CA ALA A 57 34.12 -5.39 3.04
C ALA A 57 33.48 -4.18 2.33
N VAL A 58 32.42 -3.63 2.92
CA VAL A 58 31.81 -2.39 2.46
C VAL A 58 32.76 -1.23 2.76
N THR A 59 33.54 -0.82 1.76
CA THR A 59 34.41 0.36 1.90
C THR A 59 33.58 1.62 2.19
N PRO A 60 34.04 2.50 3.11
CA PRO A 60 33.34 3.75 3.44
C PRO A 60 33.21 4.64 2.20
N SER A 61 32.16 5.46 2.16
CA SER A 61 32.00 6.50 1.15
C SER A 61 33.04 7.60 1.37
N LYS A 62 33.54 8.18 0.28
CA LYS A 62 34.50 9.30 0.35
C LYS A 62 33.80 10.65 0.54
N ASN A 63 32.57 10.76 0.04
CA ASN A 63 31.83 12.01 -0.11
C ASN A 63 30.37 11.81 0.34
N ALA A 64 29.69 12.89 0.76
CA ALA A 64 28.25 12.85 1.05
C ALA A 64 27.41 12.40 -0.15
N LEU A 65 27.81 12.81 -1.37
CA LEU A 65 27.16 12.38 -2.61
C LEU A 65 27.25 10.86 -2.83
N GLU A 66 28.42 10.26 -2.56
CA GLU A 66 28.61 8.81 -2.69
C GLU A 66 27.73 8.06 -1.67
N GLU A 67 27.68 8.56 -0.43
CA GLU A 67 26.85 7.95 0.62
C GLU A 67 25.36 7.99 0.26
N GLN A 68 24.88 9.15 -0.20
CA GLN A 68 23.50 9.32 -0.64
C GLN A 68 23.15 8.36 -1.78
N LEU A 69 23.93 8.35 -2.86
CA LEU A 69 23.68 7.49 -4.01
C LEU A 69 23.74 6.00 -3.64
N ARG A 70 24.61 5.59 -2.71
CA ARG A 70 24.66 4.20 -2.23
C ARG A 70 23.45 3.81 -1.38
N GLY A 71 22.82 4.76 -0.70
CA GLY A 71 21.59 4.54 0.05
C GLY A 71 20.36 4.44 -0.86
N GLU A 72 20.33 5.25 -1.91
CA GLU A 72 19.24 5.29 -2.89
C GLU A 72 19.31 4.16 -3.91
N MET A 73 20.49 3.59 -4.16
CA MET A 73 20.68 2.49 -5.11
C MET A 73 20.67 1.14 -4.39
N GLY A 74 19.86 0.20 -4.86
CA GLY A 74 19.82 -1.20 -4.47
C GLY A 74 20.57 -2.11 -5.43
N CYS A 75 21.06 -3.23 -4.91
CA CYS A 75 21.79 -4.21 -5.72
C CYS A 75 20.86 -4.99 -6.66
N VAL A 76 21.29 -5.17 -7.91
CA VAL A 76 20.52 -5.87 -8.96
C VAL A 76 20.98 -7.32 -9.19
N CYS A 77 21.64 -7.94 -8.21
CA CYS A 77 22.17 -9.30 -8.37
C CYS A 77 21.10 -10.40 -8.44
N GLY A 78 19.83 -10.09 -8.13
CA GLY A 78 18.71 -11.03 -8.16
C GLY A 78 18.70 -12.07 -7.02
N THR A 79 19.72 -12.09 -6.17
CA THR A 79 19.84 -13.07 -5.07
C THR A 79 19.60 -12.49 -3.68
N CYS A 80 19.80 -11.18 -3.50
CA CYS A 80 19.39 -10.47 -2.28
C CYS A 80 18.00 -9.85 -2.44
N ALA A 81 17.41 -9.44 -1.32
CA ALA A 81 16.14 -8.71 -1.26
C ALA A 81 16.26 -7.24 -1.75
N HIS A 82 17.01 -7.02 -2.82
CA HIS A 82 17.31 -5.69 -3.36
C HIS A 82 17.88 -4.73 -2.30
N GLU A 83 18.87 -5.18 -1.53
CA GLU A 83 19.44 -4.34 -0.46
C GLU A 83 20.24 -3.15 -1.00
N ALA A 84 20.27 -2.05 -0.23
CA ALA A 84 21.05 -0.86 -0.55
C ALA A 84 22.55 -1.15 -0.70
N LEU A 85 23.22 -0.41 -1.59
CA LEU A 85 24.67 -0.46 -1.76
C LEU A 85 25.45 0.04 -0.53
N THR A 86 24.80 0.53 0.53
CA THR A 86 25.44 0.74 1.83
C THR A 86 25.59 -0.54 2.65
N LYS A 87 24.78 -1.57 2.40
CA LYS A 87 24.72 -2.79 3.23
C LYS A 87 25.14 -4.06 2.50
N CYS A 88 24.81 -4.18 1.21
CA CYS A 88 24.99 -5.43 0.47
C CYS A 88 26.47 -5.81 0.27
N THR A 89 26.91 -7.02 0.61
CA THR A 89 28.31 -7.46 0.49
C THR A 89 28.59 -8.34 -0.73
N CYS A 90 27.64 -8.51 -1.65
CA CYS A 90 27.86 -9.35 -2.83
C CYS A 90 28.81 -8.69 -3.87
N GLY A 91 29.43 -9.51 -4.73
CA GLY A 91 30.34 -9.04 -5.78
C GLY A 91 29.70 -8.05 -6.77
N THR A 92 28.41 -8.22 -7.08
CA THR A 92 27.67 -7.27 -7.93
C THR A 92 27.55 -5.89 -7.26
N ALA A 93 27.25 -5.85 -5.95
CA ALA A 93 27.22 -4.59 -5.20
C ALA A 93 28.61 -3.94 -5.15
N GLN A 94 29.68 -4.73 -5.07
CA GLN A 94 31.05 -4.22 -5.15
C GLN A 94 31.33 -3.57 -6.52
N GLN A 95 30.92 -4.21 -7.61
CA GLN A 95 31.08 -3.67 -8.96
C GLN A 95 30.24 -2.40 -9.17
N MET A 96 29.01 -2.36 -8.66
CA MET A 96 28.17 -1.15 -8.72
C MET A 96 28.81 0.02 -7.97
N ARG A 97 29.39 -0.23 -6.78
CA ARG A 97 30.13 0.81 -6.02
C ARG A 97 31.36 1.32 -6.75
N SER A 98 32.11 0.44 -7.42
CA SER A 98 33.29 0.87 -8.19
C SER A 98 32.90 1.70 -9.42
N GLN A 99 31.82 1.31 -10.12
CA GLN A 99 31.25 2.11 -11.20
C GLN A 99 30.76 3.48 -10.71
N LEU A 100 30.06 3.50 -9.58
CA LEU A 100 29.57 4.73 -8.96
C LEU A 100 30.71 5.69 -8.66
N ARG A 101 31.78 5.20 -8.03
CA ARG A 101 33.00 5.99 -7.77
C ARG A 101 33.62 6.52 -9.05
N ALA A 102 33.73 5.70 -10.10
CA ALA A 102 34.26 6.14 -11.37
C ALA A 102 33.44 7.29 -11.99
N GLN A 103 32.12 7.30 -11.82
CA GLN A 103 31.27 8.40 -12.28
C GLN A 103 31.42 9.67 -11.43
N ILE A 104 31.57 9.52 -10.11
CA ILE A 104 31.83 10.64 -9.19
C ILE A 104 33.21 11.26 -9.46
N ASP A 105 34.23 10.43 -9.70
CA ASP A 105 35.59 10.87 -10.05
C ASP A 105 35.63 11.60 -11.40
N GLN A 106 34.66 11.35 -12.29
CA GLN A 106 34.45 12.13 -13.53
C GLN A 106 33.79 13.50 -13.29
N GLY A 107 33.46 13.85 -12.04
CA GLY A 107 32.82 15.13 -11.69
C GLY A 107 31.32 15.19 -12.01
N LYS A 108 30.66 14.06 -12.25
CA LYS A 108 29.22 14.03 -12.54
C LYS A 108 28.38 14.31 -11.29
N GLY A 109 27.29 15.04 -11.49
CA GLY A 109 26.29 15.30 -10.47
C GLY A 109 25.38 14.09 -10.20
N HIS A 110 24.58 14.19 -9.13
CA HIS A 110 23.62 13.18 -8.70
C HIS A 110 22.73 12.63 -9.83
N ASP A 111 22.02 13.53 -10.52
CA ASP A 111 21.06 13.15 -11.56
C ASP A 111 21.74 12.56 -12.80
N GLU A 112 22.92 13.06 -13.16
CA GLU A 112 23.69 12.56 -14.30
C GLU A 112 24.19 11.13 -14.05
N ILE A 113 24.60 10.84 -12.82
CA ILE A 113 24.98 9.49 -12.40
C ILE A 113 23.78 8.55 -12.50
N ILE A 114 22.62 8.94 -11.98
CA ILE A 114 21.40 8.13 -12.07
C ILE A 114 21.04 7.85 -13.53
N GLN A 115 21.08 8.86 -14.40
CA GLN A 115 20.81 8.67 -15.83
C GLN A 115 21.83 7.74 -16.50
N ALA A 116 23.12 7.87 -16.16
CA ALA A 116 24.15 6.96 -16.65
C ALA A 116 23.88 5.51 -16.22
N PHE A 117 23.47 5.31 -14.96
CA PHE A 117 23.11 3.97 -14.45
C PHE A 117 21.85 3.41 -15.10
N ILE A 118 20.84 4.24 -15.39
CA ILE A 118 19.66 3.79 -16.18
C ILE A 118 20.09 3.30 -17.56
N GLY A 119 21.04 3.99 -18.21
CA GLY A 119 21.60 3.55 -19.49
C GLY A 119 22.37 2.23 -19.39
N ILE A 120 23.12 2.01 -18.31
CA ILE A 120 23.91 0.79 -18.08
C ILE A 120 23.02 -0.42 -17.74
N TYR A 121 22.05 -0.23 -16.84
CA TYR A 121 21.21 -1.31 -16.30
C TYR A 121 19.85 -1.46 -16.99
N GLY A 122 19.57 -0.62 -17.99
CA GLY A 122 18.37 -0.70 -18.84
C GLY A 122 17.06 -0.38 -18.14
N GLY A 123 17.07 0.28 -16.98
CA GLY A 123 15.86 0.59 -16.22
C GLY A 123 16.11 1.22 -14.85
N GLN A 124 15.03 1.40 -14.08
CA GLN A 124 15.04 1.98 -12.73
C GLN A 124 15.08 0.92 -11.61
N GLN A 125 15.24 -0.35 -11.98
CA GLN A 125 15.27 -1.49 -11.05
C GLN A 125 16.41 -1.44 -10.01
N PHE A 126 17.38 -0.54 -10.18
CA PHE A 126 18.47 -0.33 -9.24
C PHE A 126 18.16 0.75 -8.20
N LEU A 127 17.05 1.48 -8.32
CA LEU A 127 16.67 2.53 -7.37
C LEU A 127 15.71 1.96 -6.32
N GLN A 128 16.00 2.26 -5.06
CA GLN A 128 15.15 1.89 -3.92
C GLN A 128 13.83 2.67 -3.88
N ALA A 129 13.85 3.89 -4.43
CA ALA A 129 12.68 4.74 -4.58
C ALA A 129 12.48 5.08 -6.07
N PRO A 130 11.24 5.04 -6.57
CA PRO A 130 10.97 5.52 -7.92
C PRO A 130 11.37 6.99 -8.07
N ILE A 131 11.79 7.39 -9.27
CA ILE A 131 12.20 8.76 -9.53
C ILE A 131 10.98 9.70 -9.42
N ASP A 132 10.97 10.59 -8.43
CA ASP A 132 9.91 11.57 -8.20
C ASP A 132 10.00 12.82 -9.10
N LYS A 133 10.32 12.63 -10.40
CA LYS A 133 10.43 13.73 -11.37
C LYS A 133 9.42 13.61 -12.50
N GLY A 134 9.00 14.76 -13.02
CA GLY A 134 8.11 14.87 -14.18
C GLY A 134 6.70 14.34 -13.95
N PHE A 135 6.28 13.38 -14.79
CA PHE A 135 4.93 12.84 -14.82
C PHE A 135 4.51 12.12 -13.52
N ASN A 136 5.47 11.56 -12.78
CA ASN A 136 5.21 10.88 -11.51
C ASN A 136 4.56 11.83 -10.47
N ARG A 137 4.94 13.12 -10.46
CA ARG A 137 4.30 14.13 -9.59
C ARG A 137 2.87 14.48 -10.01
N VAL A 138 2.59 14.48 -11.32
CA VAL A 138 1.25 14.77 -11.85
C VAL A 138 0.31 13.60 -11.60
N ALA A 139 0.80 12.37 -11.63
CA ALA A 139 0.03 11.19 -11.25
C ALA A 139 -0.50 11.29 -9.81
N TRP A 140 0.29 11.87 -8.90
CA TRP A 140 -0.14 12.15 -7.53
C TRP A 140 -1.09 13.33 -7.36
N LEU A 141 -1.19 14.23 -8.34
CA LEU A 141 -2.14 15.36 -8.28
C LEU A 141 -3.60 14.87 -8.31
N PHE A 142 -3.88 13.82 -9.08
CA PHE A 142 -5.22 13.25 -9.22
C PHE A 142 -5.86 12.80 -7.90
N PRO A 143 -5.23 11.93 -7.07
CA PRO A 143 -5.80 11.51 -5.79
C PRO A 143 -5.97 12.69 -4.81
N TYR A 144 -5.07 13.68 -4.82
CA TYR A 144 -5.23 14.87 -3.99
C TYR A 144 -6.41 15.74 -4.40
N LEU A 145 -6.62 15.96 -5.71
CA LEU A 145 -7.79 16.69 -6.21
C LEU A 145 -9.09 15.96 -5.87
N LEU A 146 -9.12 14.64 -6.03
CA LEU A 146 -10.28 13.82 -5.67
C LEU A 146 -10.58 13.92 -4.16
N GLY A 147 -9.56 13.83 -3.31
CA GLY A 147 -9.72 13.99 -1.86
C GLY A 147 -10.18 15.38 -1.46
N ALA A 148 -9.55 16.43 -2.00
CA ALA A 148 -9.87 17.82 -1.72
C ALA A 148 -11.31 18.15 -2.13
N THR A 149 -11.75 17.71 -3.30
CA THR A 149 -13.12 17.91 -3.78
C THR A 149 -14.15 17.20 -2.88
N GLY A 150 -13.86 15.99 -2.41
CA GLY A 150 -14.71 15.26 -1.47
C GLY A 150 -14.86 15.99 -0.13
N VAL A 151 -13.75 16.43 0.48
CA VAL A 151 -13.76 17.20 1.73
C VAL A 151 -14.54 18.50 1.58
N PHE A 152 -14.34 19.20 0.46
CA PHE A 152 -15.03 20.46 0.19
C PHE A 152 -16.54 20.25 0.02
N ALA A 153 -16.95 19.20 -0.68
CA ALA A 153 -18.36 18.86 -0.87
C ALA A 153 -19.05 18.52 0.46
N ILE A 154 -18.40 17.71 1.31
CA ILE A 154 -18.94 17.34 2.63
C ILE A 154 -19.02 18.56 3.54
N GLY A 155 -17.96 19.37 3.61
CA GLY A 155 -17.95 20.60 4.41
C GLY A 155 -19.05 21.57 3.98
N PHE A 156 -19.21 21.76 2.66
CA PHE A 156 -20.27 22.62 2.12
C PHE A 156 -21.68 22.08 2.42
N ALA A 157 -21.90 20.76 2.27
CA ALA A 157 -23.18 20.14 2.60
C ALA A 157 -23.50 20.25 4.09
N ALA A 158 -22.52 20.03 4.97
CA ALA A 158 -22.66 20.15 6.42
C ALA A 158 -23.03 21.58 6.85
N ILE A 159 -22.36 22.59 6.28
CA ILE A 159 -22.70 24.01 6.52
C ILE A 159 -24.10 24.32 5.99
N LYS A 160 -24.47 23.84 4.79
CA LYS A 160 -25.79 24.10 4.23
C LYS A 160 -26.92 23.51 5.10
N TRP A 161 -26.73 22.30 5.63
CA TRP A 161 -27.69 21.64 6.51
C TRP A 161 -27.75 22.27 7.90
N SER A 162 -26.62 22.70 8.49
CA SER A 162 -26.64 23.39 9.79
C SER A 162 -27.38 24.72 9.72
N HIS A 163 -27.25 25.46 8.62
CA HIS A 163 -27.96 26.71 8.40
C HIS A 163 -29.46 26.51 8.09
N HIS A 164 -29.90 25.34 7.59
CA HIS A 164 -31.33 25.04 7.40
C HIS A 164 -32.02 24.57 8.69
N SER A 165 -31.29 23.94 9.62
CA SER A 165 -31.84 23.60 10.95
C SER A 165 -32.05 24.81 11.85
N ALA A 166 -31.40 25.95 11.57
CA ALA A 166 -31.67 27.22 12.24
C ALA A 166 -33.02 27.85 11.85
N ALA A 167 -33.72 27.28 10.85
CA ALA A 167 -35.07 27.67 10.43
C ALA A 167 -36.14 26.64 10.84
N ALA A 168 -35.87 25.78 11.83
CA ALA A 168 -36.91 24.96 12.46
C ALA A 168 -37.87 25.86 13.26
N PRO A 169 -39.20 25.67 13.15
CA PRO A 169 -40.18 26.43 13.92
C PRO A 169 -39.89 26.34 15.43
N PRO A 170 -40.15 27.41 16.22
CA PRO A 170 -39.83 27.49 17.65
C PRO A 170 -40.71 26.60 18.54
N GLU A 171 -41.19 25.45 18.05
CA GLU A 171 -42.13 24.60 18.79
C GLU A 171 -41.44 23.61 19.73
N MET A 172 -40.13 23.37 19.58
CA MET A 172 -39.38 22.46 20.46
C MET A 172 -38.58 23.16 21.57
N SER A 173 -38.35 24.48 21.43
CA SER A 173 -37.76 25.31 22.49
C SER A 173 -38.82 25.88 23.44
N ALA A 174 -40.07 26.06 22.98
CA ALA A 174 -41.15 26.58 23.82
C ALA A 174 -41.61 25.62 24.92
N THR A 175 -41.34 24.31 24.79
CA THR A 175 -41.71 23.30 25.80
C THR A 175 -40.68 23.13 26.91
N LEU A 176 -39.43 23.58 26.72
CA LEU A 176 -38.37 23.45 27.71
C LEU A 176 -38.29 24.66 28.68
N ASP A 177 -38.81 25.82 28.27
CA ASP A 177 -38.90 27.05 29.07
C ASP A 177 -40.37 27.39 29.40
N ASP A 178 -41.22 26.38 29.63
CA ASP A 178 -42.60 26.61 30.08
C ASP A 178 -42.63 26.79 31.61
N PRO A 179 -42.89 28.00 32.13
CA PRO A 179 -42.89 28.25 33.57
C PRO A 179 -43.96 27.43 34.30
N ALA A 180 -45.05 27.04 33.62
CA ALA A 180 -46.07 26.17 34.19
C ALA A 180 -45.60 24.71 34.33
N LEU A 181 -44.67 24.27 33.48
CA LEU A 181 -44.06 22.94 33.59
C LEU A 181 -42.99 22.92 34.69
N GLU A 182 -42.18 23.98 34.80
CA GLU A 182 -41.18 24.12 35.88
C GLU A 182 -41.82 24.16 37.27
N GLU A 183 -42.94 24.87 37.43
CA GLU A 183 -43.64 24.94 38.72
C GLU A 183 -44.24 23.59 39.13
N ARG A 184 -44.77 22.83 38.16
CA ARG A 184 -45.24 21.45 38.41
C ARG A 184 -44.10 20.51 38.79
N LEU A 185 -42.93 20.66 38.16
CA LEU A 185 -41.76 19.84 38.47
C LEU A 185 -41.25 20.12 39.90
N ASN A 186 -41.20 21.40 40.30
CA ASN A 186 -40.79 21.80 41.64
C ASN A 186 -41.77 21.33 42.73
N ASP A 187 -43.08 21.32 42.44
CA ASP A 187 -44.07 20.77 43.36
C ASP A 187 -43.92 19.26 43.54
N GLU A 188 -43.66 18.51 42.45
CA GLU A 188 -43.35 17.06 42.53
C GLU A 188 -42.06 16.81 43.32
N LEU A 189 -40.99 17.58 43.09
CA LEU A 189 -39.72 17.46 43.83
C LEU A 189 -39.88 17.72 45.33
N ARG A 190 -40.80 18.60 45.73
CA ARG A 190 -41.08 18.92 47.15
C ARG A 190 -41.90 17.84 47.87
N ASP A 191 -42.66 17.03 47.13
CA ASP A 191 -43.46 15.93 47.68
C ASP A 191 -42.64 14.62 47.85
N LEU A 192 -41.45 14.55 47.24
CA LEU A 192 -40.56 13.39 47.29
C LEU A 192 -39.56 13.38 48.48
N ASP A 193 -39.51 14.44 49.28
CA ASP A 193 -38.74 14.55 50.55
C ASP A 193 -39.66 14.43 51.78
#